data_AF-A0A7C9CK86-F1
#
_entry.id   AF-A0A7C9CK86-F1
#
_cell.length_a   1.000
_cell.length_b   1.000
_cell.length_c   1.000
_cell.angle_alpha   90.00
_cell.angle_beta   90.00
_cell.angle_gamma   90.00
#
_symmetry.space_group_name_H-M   'P 1'
#
loop_
_entity.id
_entity.type
_entity.pdbx_description
1 polymer ?
#
loop_
_entity_poly.entity_id
_entity_poly.type
_entity_poly.pdbx_seq_one_letter_code
_entity_poly.pdbx_strand_id
1 'polypeptide(L)'
;EVLGTAFALNILFNIPVWSGVLFTGFSTLLLLGLQRYGVRKLEMLIATLTFVMAACFFGEMGFVKPPAKEVIKGLFVPKFKGQRATADAIALLGALIMPHNLFLHSALVLSRKVPETIHGINEACKFFLLESGFALLIAFMINVAVVTVAGAACSGHLTP
;
A
#
# COMPACT_ATOMS: atom_id res chain seq x y z
N GLU A 1 0.17 11.14 0.69
CA GLU A 1 0.64 11.42 2.06
C GLU A 1 0.08 12.71 2.65
N VAL A 2 0.32 13.88 2.04
CA VAL A 2 -0.20 15.17 2.52
C VAL A 2 -1.72 15.19 2.70
N LEU A 3 -2.47 14.84 1.65
CA LEU A 3 -3.94 14.77 1.73
C LEU A 3 -4.40 13.73 2.78
N GLY A 4 -3.77 12.56 2.82
CA GLY A 4 -4.12 11.49 3.76
C GLY A 4 -3.94 11.91 5.23
N THR A 5 -2.81 12.55 5.56
CA THR A 5 -2.54 13.06 6.92
C THR A 5 -3.49 14.21 7.28
N ALA A 6 -3.79 15.11 6.34
CA ALA A 6 -4.72 16.21 6.58
C ALA A 6 -6.15 15.70 6.84
N PHE A 7 -6.64 14.71 6.08
CA PHE A 7 -7.94 14.08 6.34
C PHE A 7 -7.96 13.25 7.63
N ALA A 8 -6.89 12.50 7.92
CA ALA A 8 -6.79 11.73 9.15
C ALA A 8 -6.87 12.63 10.40
N LEU A 9 -6.13 13.75 10.40
CA LEU A 9 -6.17 14.73 11.49
C LEU A 9 -7.53 15.42 11.60
N ASN A 10 -8.17 15.70 10.47
CA ASN A 10 -9.51 16.27 10.45
C ASN A 10 -10.53 15.33 11.11
N ILE A 11 -10.51 14.03 10.77
CA ILE A 11 -11.44 13.04 11.32
C ILE A 11 -11.14 12.76 12.80
N LEU A 12 -9.87 12.68 13.20
CA LEU A 12 -9.49 12.29 14.56
C LEU A 12 -9.64 13.42 15.59
N PHE A 13 -9.33 14.66 15.20
CA PHE A 13 -9.27 15.81 16.12
C PHE A 13 -10.21 16.95 15.74
N ASN A 14 -11.01 16.82 14.67
CA ASN A 14 -11.85 17.91 14.12
C ASN A 14 -11.06 19.20 13.77
N ILE A 15 -9.78 19.04 13.45
CA ILE A 15 -8.88 20.16 13.10
C ILE A 15 -9.07 20.55 11.63
N PRO A 16 -9.06 21.85 11.26
CA PRO A 16 -9.21 22.28 9.87
C PRO A 16 -8.08 21.76 8.97
N VAL A 17 -8.40 21.49 7.71
CA VAL A 17 -7.49 20.88 6.73
C VAL A 17 -6.21 21.70 6.52
N TRP A 18 -6.30 23.04 6.58
CA TRP A 18 -5.15 23.94 6.46
C TRP A 18 -4.07 23.69 7.52
N SER A 19 -4.46 23.45 8.78
CA SER A 19 -3.51 23.05 9.82
C SER A 19 -2.97 21.64 9.61
N GLY A 20 -3.77 20.72 9.06
CA GLY A 20 -3.32 19.38 8.69
C GLY A 20 -2.17 19.40 7.70
N VAL A 21 -2.24 20.28 6.69
CA VAL A 21 -1.16 20.46 5.69
C VAL A 21 0.13 21.01 6.33
N LEU A 22 0.03 21.94 7.28
CA LEU A 22 1.18 22.44 8.04
C LEU A 22 1.86 21.32 8.86
N PHE A 23 1.06 20.47 9.49
CA PHE A 23 1.58 19.31 10.21
C PHE A 23 2.28 18.30 9.29
N THR A 24 1.80 18.13 8.05
CA THR A 24 2.53 17.28 7.10
C THR A 24 3.93 17.84 6.80
N GLY A 25 4.05 19.15 6.62
CA GLY A 25 5.36 19.80 6.43
C GLY A 25 6.30 19.60 7.63
N PHE A 26 5.75 19.65 8.85
CA PHE A 26 6.52 19.31 10.05
C PHE A 26 6.94 17.83 10.08
N SER A 27 6.04 16.92 9.69
CA SER A 27 6.33 15.48 9.64
C SER A 27 7.43 15.14 8.64
N THR A 28 7.47 15.78 7.47
CA THR A 28 8.54 15.56 6.49
C THR A 28 9.88 16.09 7.00
N LEU A 29 9.90 17.26 7.64
CA LEU A 29 11.09 17.79 8.31
C LEU A 29 11.59 16.87 9.42
N LEU A 30 10.66 16.30 10.22
CA LEU A 30 10.98 15.35 11.27
C LEU A 30 11.60 14.07 10.68
N LEU A 31 11.05 13.57 9.58
CA LEU A 31 11.57 12.38 8.89
C LEU A 31 12.97 12.63 8.29
N LEU A 32 13.21 13.80 7.69
CA LEU A 32 14.53 14.26 7.25
C LEU A 32 15.53 14.40 8.41
N GLY A 33 15.08 14.92 9.57
CA GLY A 33 15.89 14.99 10.78
C GLY A 33 16.25 13.60 11.32
N LEU A 34 15.29 12.67 11.29
CA LEU A 34 15.49 11.29 11.75
C LEU A 34 16.38 10.49 10.80
N GLN A 35 16.34 10.77 9.49
CA GLN A 35 17.28 10.21 8.51
C GLN A 35 18.75 10.51 8.87
N ARG A 36 19.04 11.72 9.38
CA ARG A 36 20.40 12.06 9.87
C ARG A 36 20.82 11.26 11.10
N TYR A 37 19.87 10.73 11.87
CA TYR A 37 20.14 9.97 13.09
C TYR A 37 20.40 8.47 12.84
N GLY A 38 20.11 7.98 11.63
CA GLY A 38 20.52 6.65 11.16
C GLY A 38 19.40 5.85 10.49
N VAL A 39 19.73 5.27 9.33
CA VAL A 39 18.81 4.51 8.45
C VAL A 39 18.10 3.36 9.17
N ARG A 40 18.82 2.64 10.06
CA ARG A 40 18.24 1.50 10.82
C ARG A 40 17.08 1.90 11.72
N LYS A 41 17.10 3.12 12.29
CA LYS A 41 16.01 3.59 13.17
C LYS A 41 14.78 3.98 12.36
N LEU A 42 15.00 4.59 11.20
CA LEU A 42 13.94 4.92 10.24
C LEU A 42 13.23 3.65 9.75
N GLU A 43 14.00 2.62 9.40
CA GLU A 43 13.48 1.34 8.92
C GLU A 43 12.56 0.68 9.95
N MET A 44 13.01 0.59 11.21
CA MET A 44 12.21 0.06 12.32
C MET A 44 10.91 0.86 12.54
N LEU A 45 10.96 2.19 12.40
CA LEU A 45 9.79 3.05 12.55
C LEU A 45 8.77 2.81 11.44
N ILE A 46 9.21 2.74 10.18
CA ILE A 46 8.33 2.47 9.03
C ILE A 46 7.74 1.06 9.11
N ALA A 47 8.54 0.06 9.50
CA ALA A 47 8.08 -1.32 9.69
C ALA A 47 7.00 -1.39 10.78
N THR A 48 7.20 -0.69 11.91
CA THR A 48 6.22 -0.64 13.01
C THR A 48 4.92 0.05 12.57
N LEU A 49 5.00 1.18 11.89
CA LEU A 49 3.82 1.89 11.35
C LEU A 49 3.04 1.00 10.37
N THR A 50 3.75 0.30 9.48
CA THR A 50 3.14 -0.62 8.51
C THR A 50 2.47 -1.80 9.21
N PHE A 51 3.10 -2.34 10.26
CA PHE A 51 2.54 -3.43 11.05
C PHE A 51 1.25 -3.02 11.77
N VAL A 52 1.20 -1.81 12.36
CA VAL A 52 -0.01 -1.27 12.99
C VAL A 52 -1.13 -1.11 11.97
N MET A 53 -0.84 -0.57 10.78
CA MET A 53 -1.82 -0.45 9.69
C MET A 53 -2.36 -1.81 9.26
N ALA A 54 -1.47 -2.80 9.07
CA ALA A 54 -1.86 -4.16 8.71
C ALA A 54 -2.74 -4.78 9.80
N ALA A 55 -2.34 -4.69 11.07
CA ALA A 55 -3.10 -5.22 12.21
C ALA A 55 -4.51 -4.60 12.30
N CYS A 56 -4.63 -3.30 12.07
CA CYS A 56 -5.92 -2.60 12.05
C CYS A 56 -6.83 -3.16 10.94
N PHE A 57 -6.34 -3.24 9.70
CA PHE A 57 -7.12 -3.77 8.57
C PHE A 57 -7.46 -5.26 8.71
N PHE A 58 -6.55 -6.07 9.24
CA PHE A 58 -6.82 -7.48 9.54
C PHE A 58 -7.86 -7.63 10.65
N GLY A 59 -7.84 -6.77 11.66
CA GLY A 59 -8.86 -6.70 12.70
C GLY A 59 -10.25 -6.37 12.13
N GLU A 60 -10.33 -5.33 11.30
CA GLU A 60 -11.55 -4.94 10.58
C GLU A 60 -12.08 -6.05 9.67
N MET A 61 -11.19 -6.73 8.93
CA MET A 61 -11.54 -7.86 8.07
C MET A 61 -12.14 -9.03 8.89
N GLY A 62 -11.61 -9.28 10.09
CA GLY A 62 -12.14 -10.27 11.02
C GLY A 62 -13.52 -9.91 11.60
N PHE A 63 -13.79 -8.61 11.78
CA PHE A 63 -15.06 -8.11 12.30
C PHE A 63 -16.17 -8.11 11.23
N VAL A 64 -15.86 -7.65 10.02
CA VAL A 64 -16.80 -7.50 8.91
C VAL A 64 -17.23 -8.85 8.31
N LYS A 65 -16.45 -9.92 8.51
CA LYS A 65 -16.70 -11.29 8.00
C LYS A 65 -17.26 -11.29 6.56
N PRO A 66 -16.55 -10.69 5.59
CA PRO A 66 -17.04 -10.64 4.22
C PRO A 66 -17.24 -12.08 3.69
N PRO A 67 -18.32 -12.35 2.95
CA PRO A 67 -18.55 -13.67 2.37
C PRO A 67 -17.42 -14.02 1.40
N ALA A 68 -16.48 -14.87 1.84
CA ALA A 68 -15.28 -15.23 1.07
C ALA A 68 -15.61 -15.76 -0.33
N LYS A 69 -16.76 -16.44 -0.49
CA LYS A 69 -17.26 -16.90 -1.79
C LYS A 69 -17.55 -15.76 -2.78
N GLU A 70 -18.06 -14.63 -2.31
CA GLU A 70 -18.34 -13.48 -3.17
C GLU A 70 -17.08 -12.70 -3.51
N VAL A 71 -16.14 -12.59 -2.55
CA VAL A 71 -14.82 -11.98 -2.78
C VAL A 71 -14.04 -12.75 -3.85
N ILE A 72 -13.98 -14.09 -3.74
CA ILE A 72 -13.30 -14.94 -4.73
C ILE A 72 -14.01 -14.86 -6.09
N LYS A 73 -15.35 -14.83 -6.10
CA LYS A 73 -16.11 -14.69 -7.35
C LYS A 73 -15.92 -13.33 -8.01
N GLY A 74 -15.80 -12.25 -7.23
CA GLY A 74 -15.49 -10.91 -7.71
C GLY A 74 -14.05 -10.77 -8.22
N LEU A 75 -13.11 -11.50 -7.62
CA LEU A 75 -11.72 -11.56 -8.05
C LEU A 75 -11.55 -12.24 -9.43
N PHE A 76 -12.33 -13.30 -9.69
CA PHE A 76 -12.24 -14.08 -10.93
C PHE A 76 -13.19 -13.61 -12.04
N VAL A 77 -14.27 -12.90 -11.71
CA VAL A 77 -15.26 -12.43 -12.69
C VAL A 77 -15.41 -10.91 -12.59
N PRO A 78 -14.57 -10.12 -13.30
CA PRO A 78 -14.71 -8.68 -13.34
C PRO A 78 -16.02 -8.32 -14.06
N LYS A 79 -17.02 -7.89 -13.30
CA LYS A 79 -18.29 -7.39 -13.84
C LYS A 79 -18.24 -5.86 -13.89
N PHE A 80 -17.94 -5.31 -15.06
CA PHE A 80 -18.06 -3.88 -15.32
C PHE A 80 -19.54 -3.49 -15.50
N LYS A 81 -20.31 -3.51 -14.41
CA LYS A 81 -21.68 -2.96 -14.42
C LYS A 81 -21.60 -1.47 -14.11
N GLY A 82 -21.75 -0.65 -15.15
CA GLY A 82 -21.87 0.81 -15.03
C GLY A 82 -20.68 1.57 -15.62
N GLN A 83 -20.96 2.78 -16.10
CA GLN A 83 -20.01 3.65 -16.82
C GLN A 83 -18.85 4.14 -15.94
N ARG A 84 -18.97 4.06 -14.61
CA ARG A 84 -17.94 4.46 -13.62
C ARG A 84 -17.01 3.33 -13.18
N ALA A 85 -17.39 2.06 -13.36
CA ALA A 85 -16.60 0.92 -12.91
C ALA A 85 -15.23 0.83 -13.61
N THR A 86 -15.15 1.25 -14.87
CA THR A 86 -13.89 1.33 -15.62
C THR A 86 -13.01 2.47 -15.12
N ALA A 87 -13.60 3.63 -14.78
CA ALA A 87 -12.87 4.75 -14.22
C ALA A 87 -12.29 4.41 -12.83
N ASP A 88 -13.06 3.75 -11.97
CA ASP A 88 -12.60 3.31 -10.65
C ASP A 88 -11.49 2.24 -10.77
N ALA A 89 -11.60 1.32 -11.73
CA ALA A 89 -10.56 0.33 -11.98
C ALA A 89 -9.26 0.96 -12.49
N ILE A 90 -9.35 1.95 -13.39
CA ILE A 90 -8.19 2.71 -13.87
C ILE A 90 -7.58 3.54 -12.73
N ALA A 91 -8.40 4.17 -11.89
CA ALA A 91 -7.95 4.94 -10.74
C ALA A 91 -7.24 4.04 -9.71
N LEU A 92 -7.79 2.86 -9.42
CA LEU A 92 -7.17 1.87 -8.55
C LEU A 92 -5.83 1.40 -9.13
N LEU A 93 -5.78 1.08 -10.43
CA LEU A 93 -4.55 0.66 -11.09
C LEU A 93 -3.46 1.75 -11.04
N GLY A 94 -3.84 3.00 -11.26
CA GLY A 94 -2.93 4.15 -11.14
C GLY A 94 -2.47 4.41 -9.70
N ALA A 95 -3.30 4.13 -8.70
CA ALA A 95 -2.93 4.25 -7.29
C ALA A 95 -1.98 3.12 -6.84
N LEU A 96 -2.11 1.93 -7.40
CA LEU A 96 -1.28 0.76 -7.05
C LEU A 96 0.10 0.80 -7.70
N ILE A 97 0.20 1.31 -8.93
CA ILE A 97 1.46 1.38 -9.66
C ILE A 97 2.18 2.69 -9.32
N MET A 98 3.11 2.61 -8.36
CA MET A 98 3.99 3.72 -8.01
C MET A 98 5.27 3.70 -8.87
N PRO A 99 5.42 4.59 -9.87
CA PRO A 99 6.54 4.50 -10.82
C PRO A 99 7.90 4.71 -10.16
N HIS A 100 7.98 5.53 -9.10
CA HIS A 100 9.23 5.76 -8.37
C HIS A 100 9.74 4.50 -7.66
N ASN A 101 8.84 3.62 -7.19
CA ASN A 101 9.25 2.35 -6.58
C ASN A 101 9.87 1.41 -7.62
N LEU A 102 9.40 1.44 -8.88
CA LEU A 102 10.00 0.67 -9.96
C LEU A 102 11.43 1.14 -10.27
N PHE A 103 11.67 2.45 -10.29
CA PHE A 103 13.01 3.00 -10.49
C PHE A 103 13.94 2.71 -9.32
N LEU A 104 13.47 2.90 -8.08
CA LEU A 104 14.27 2.65 -6.88
C LEU A 104 14.65 1.17 -6.73
N HIS A 105 13.71 0.28 -7.04
CA HIS A 105 13.95 -1.15 -7.08
C HIS A 105 14.96 -1.54 -8.16
N SER A 106 14.85 -0.95 -9.36
CA SER A 106 15.83 -1.15 -10.45
C SER A 106 17.23 -0.67 -10.07
N ALA A 107 17.33 0.46 -9.36
CA ALA A 107 18.61 0.98 -8.86
C ALA A 107 19.21 0.12 -7.75
N LEU A 108 18.38 -0.44 -6.86
CA LEU A 108 18.81 -1.38 -5.82
C LEU A 108 19.36 -2.69 -6.40
N VAL A 109 18.75 -3.19 -7.48
CA VAL A 109 19.26 -4.36 -8.23
C VAL A 109 20.63 -4.08 -8.82
N LEU A 110 20.80 -2.91 -9.46
CA LEU A 110 22.07 -2.51 -10.05
C LEU A 110 23.16 -2.23 -9.01
N SER A 111 22.80 -1.81 -7.81
CA SER A 111 23.75 -1.50 -6.73
C SER A 111 24.36 -2.74 -6.09
N ARG A 112 23.82 -3.94 -6.30
CA ARG A 112 24.33 -5.18 -5.69
C ARG A 112 25.39 -5.80 -6.61
N LYS A 113 26.53 -6.20 -6.02
CA LYS A 113 27.66 -6.80 -6.75
C LYS A 113 27.26 -8.18 -7.30
N VAL A 114 26.70 -8.22 -8.51
CA VAL A 114 26.37 -9.47 -9.22
C VAL A 114 27.62 -9.96 -9.96
N PRO A 115 28.00 -11.25 -9.86
CA PRO A 115 29.11 -11.79 -10.65
C PRO A 115 28.82 -11.68 -12.15
N GLU A 116 29.79 -11.21 -12.94
CA GLU A 116 29.68 -10.98 -14.40
C GLU A 116 29.65 -12.28 -15.25
N THR A 117 29.13 -13.38 -14.71
CA THR A 117 28.96 -14.63 -15.45
C THR A 117 27.50 -14.80 -15.87
N ILE A 118 27.26 -15.21 -17.13
CA ILE A 118 25.91 -15.38 -17.70
C ILE A 118 25.03 -16.30 -16.85
N HIS A 119 25.63 -17.34 -16.24
CA HIS A 119 24.93 -18.25 -15.34
C HIS A 119 24.60 -17.62 -13.98
N GLY A 120 25.51 -16.81 -13.42
CA GLY A 120 25.30 -16.10 -12.15
C GLY A 120 24.26 -14.99 -12.24
N ILE A 121 24.17 -14.30 -13.38
CA ILE A 121 23.17 -13.26 -13.64
C ILE A 121 21.76 -13.87 -13.74
N ASN A 122 21.62 -15.04 -14.40
CA ASN A 122 20.31 -15.67 -14.59
C ASN A 122 19.72 -16.21 -13.27
N GLU A 123 20.57 -16.81 -12.43
CA GLU A 123 20.17 -17.24 -11.08
C GLU A 123 19.85 -16.05 -10.17
N ALA A 124 20.69 -15.00 -10.16
CA ALA A 124 20.41 -13.79 -9.39
C ALA A 124 19.10 -13.12 -9.82
N CYS A 125 18.80 -13.09 -11.12
CA CYS A 125 17.54 -12.57 -11.66
C CYS A 125 16.34 -13.41 -11.19
N LYS A 126 16.43 -14.75 -11.22
CA LYS A 126 15.37 -15.64 -10.72
C LYS A 126 15.07 -15.43 -9.24
N PHE A 127 16.10 -15.41 -8.38
CA PHE A 127 15.92 -15.16 -6.95
C PHE A 127 15.27 -13.80 -6.71
N PHE A 128 15.72 -12.79 -7.44
CA PHE A 128 15.18 -11.44 -7.31
C PHE A 128 13.72 -11.33 -7.80
N LEU A 129 13.38 -12.00 -8.90
CA LEU A 129 12.00 -12.06 -9.41
C LEU A 129 11.09 -12.80 -8.43
N LEU A 130 11.57 -13.87 -7.80
CA LEU A 130 10.84 -14.59 -6.75
C LEU A 130 10.62 -13.73 -5.50
N GLU A 131 11.67 -13.07 -5.00
CA GLU A 131 11.60 -12.19 -3.82
C GLU A 131 10.61 -11.03 -4.05
N SER A 132 10.75 -10.36 -5.19
CA SER A 132 9.89 -9.24 -5.59
C SER A 132 8.46 -9.70 -5.86
N GLY A 133 8.30 -10.86 -6.52
CA GLY A 133 7.01 -11.46 -6.80
C GLY A 133 6.27 -11.84 -5.51
N PHE A 134 6.98 -12.35 -4.50
CA PHE A 134 6.41 -12.66 -3.20
C PHE A 134 5.99 -11.39 -2.45
N ALA A 135 6.82 -10.34 -2.45
CA ALA A 135 6.47 -9.05 -1.89
C ALA A 135 5.23 -8.43 -2.56
N LEU A 136 5.15 -8.52 -3.90
CA LEU A 136 4.00 -8.04 -4.67
C LEU A 136 2.73 -8.85 -4.38
N LEU A 137 2.85 -10.17 -4.17
CA LEU A 137 1.73 -11.04 -3.81
C LEU A 137 1.16 -10.66 -2.43
N ILE A 138 2.03 -10.40 -1.45
CA ILE A 138 1.59 -9.89 -0.14
C ILE A 138 0.91 -8.54 -0.28
N ALA A 139 1.49 -7.60 -1.03
CA ALA A 139 0.89 -6.29 -1.26
C ALA A 139 -0.49 -6.42 -1.96
N PHE A 140 -0.61 -7.32 -2.93
CA PHE A 140 -1.88 -7.64 -3.59
C PHE A 140 -2.93 -8.16 -2.59
N MET A 141 -2.57 -9.09 -1.69
CA MET A 141 -3.47 -9.60 -0.66
C MET A 141 -3.97 -8.47 0.27
N ILE A 142 -3.09 -7.56 0.69
CA ILE A 142 -3.45 -6.40 1.51
C ILE A 142 -4.42 -5.49 0.75
N ASN A 143 -4.14 -5.20 -0.52
CA ASN A 143 -5.03 -4.36 -1.34
C ASN A 143 -6.41 -4.99 -1.53
N VAL A 144 -6.49 -6.30 -1.76
CA VAL A 144 -7.77 -7.04 -1.81
C VAL A 144 -8.51 -6.93 -0.48
N ALA A 145 -7.81 -7.07 0.66
CA ALA A 145 -8.42 -6.93 1.98
C ALA A 145 -8.98 -5.51 2.19
N VAL A 146 -8.21 -4.46 1.90
CA VAL A 146 -8.63 -3.06 2.03
C VAL A 146 -9.84 -2.75 1.15
N VAL A 147 -9.82 -3.16 -0.12
CA VAL A 147 -10.95 -2.97 -1.05
C VAL A 147 -12.19 -3.72 -0.58
N THR A 148 -12.03 -4.94 -0.08
CA THR A 148 -13.15 -5.75 0.44
C THR A 148 -13.77 -5.11 1.68
N VAL A 149 -12.96 -4.66 2.63
CA VAL A 149 -13.43 -3.98 3.84
C VAL A 149 -14.13 -2.67 3.47
N ALA A 150 -13.54 -1.85 2.59
CA ALA A 150 -14.16 -0.61 2.14
C ALA A 150 -15.49 -0.84 1.41
N GLY A 151 -15.53 -1.85 0.53
CA GLY A 151 -16.76 -2.24 -0.18
C GLY A 151 -17.85 -2.74 0.76
N ALA A 152 -17.50 -3.57 1.74
CA ALA A 152 -18.44 -4.08 2.74
C ALA A 152 -18.94 -2.97 3.69
N ALA A 153 -18.06 -2.07 4.15
CA ALA A 153 -18.44 -0.94 4.99
C ALA A 153 -19.39 0.03 4.26
N CYS A 154 -19.10 0.36 2.99
CA CYS A 154 -19.99 1.19 2.17
C CYS A 154 -21.31 0.48 1.82
N SER A 155 -21.30 -0.84 1.63
CA SER A 155 -22.52 -1.61 1.33
C SER A 155 -23.42 -1.80 2.56
N GLY A 156 -22.82 -1.92 3.76
CA GLY A 156 -23.55 -1.97 5.04
C GLY A 156 -24.28 -0.67 5.38
N HIS A 157 -23.81 0.47 4.88
CA HIS A 157 -24.54 1.75 4.97
C HIS A 157 -25.70 1.87 3.96
N LEU A 158 -25.84 0.91 3.04
CA LEU A 158 -26.90 0.89 2.02
C LEU A 158 -28.04 -0.09 2.33
N THR A 159 -27.95 -0.85 3.43
CA THR A 159 -29.07 -1.60 3.98
C THR A 159 -29.80 -0.74 5.03
N PRO A 160 -31.11 -0.46 4.85
CA PRO A 160 -31.89 0.41 5.72
C PRO A 160 -32.03 -0.12 7.15
#